data_AF-A0A6M3ILG5-F1
#
_entry.id   AF-A0A6M3ILG5-F1
#
_cell.length_a   1.000
_cell.length_b   1.000
_cell.length_c   1.000
_cell.angle_alpha   90.00
_cell.angle_beta   90.00
_cell.angle_gamma   90.00
#
_symmetry.space_group_name_H-M   'P 1'
#
loop_
_entity.id
_entity.type
_entity.pdbx_description
1 polymer ?
#
loop_
_entity_poly.entity_id
_entity_poly.type
_entity_poly.pdbx_seq_one_letter_code
_entity_poly.pdbx_strand_id
1 'polypeptide(L)'
;MGQYDDMINKAYREALGRDVGPVGLADRSKEAAGGMTYEQMVAGLKKSPEYLSRNSDSPIPMPQLDWSPGSGSPLPPQYDTSGNWDPGPKPPAPAERYEPYTQADAGRLQNTSQAPTLGTNTQSIDAYNRGMADLRTALTGAQSDLAAGKTSALGNIDTYYNEATGRYEPYTQAGESALSRLEEKIAAGPGKMTEGEGYQYRMDQAMQEIERRASAQGYLGDPRMAEEMQKTAQGIASDERQRFLDEYYMSLGPDTTLTGIGATATGELGRMGETAGLTKAGIETSTASQLAQMGMGVGQTALTAGMGAAQSDVQSALTEYGLNLNKYGIDVNKDIAQQQLGLNKYGIDVNKELSQQQLGLEFDKLKTGAELDYAKLGLTEILSLRDQAWKSGETELQRMFEGAMAEKGYEFYAQMRDKNESSNWWNSLIKAGGFVLGSYLGGSGGSSSFWT
;
A
#
# COMPACT_ATOMS: atom_id res chain seq x y z
N MET A 1 22.86 10.01 -27.72
CA MET A 1 22.02 8.82 -27.49
C MET A 1 22.96 7.67 -27.23
N GLY A 2 22.80 7.01 -26.09
CA GLY A 2 23.50 5.77 -25.78
C GLY A 2 23.13 4.69 -26.80
N GLN A 3 24.06 3.77 -27.05
CA GLN A 3 23.89 2.68 -28.04
C GLN A 3 22.62 1.83 -27.81
N TYR A 4 22.07 1.84 -26.60
CA TYR A 4 20.93 1.02 -26.19
C TYR A 4 19.61 1.80 -26.02
N ASP A 5 19.63 3.14 -26.18
CA ASP A 5 18.47 3.98 -25.88
C ASP A 5 17.23 3.60 -26.73
N ASP A 6 17.43 3.31 -28.02
CA ASP A 6 16.37 2.93 -28.94
C ASP A 6 15.78 1.55 -28.60
N MET A 7 16.63 0.59 -28.22
CA MET A 7 16.19 -0.75 -27.81
C MET A 7 15.37 -0.69 -26.52
N ILE A 8 15.82 0.10 -25.54
CA ILE A 8 15.14 0.25 -24.24
C ILE A 8 13.79 0.95 -24.44
N ASN A 9 13.75 2.06 -25.19
CA ASN A 9 12.49 2.75 -25.48
C ASN A 9 11.52 1.85 -26.24
N LYS A 10 12.01 1.06 -27.21
CA LYS A 10 11.18 0.08 -27.92
C LYS A 10 10.59 -0.96 -26.96
N ALA A 11 11.38 -1.50 -26.03
CA ALA A 11 10.91 -2.48 -25.04
C ALA A 11 9.86 -1.87 -24.08
N TYR A 12 10.05 -0.63 -23.64
CA TYR A 12 9.08 0.10 -22.80
C TYR A 12 7.78 0.41 -23.54
N ARG A 13 7.84 0.80 -24.81
CA ARG A 13 6.63 1.00 -25.63
C ARG A 13 5.87 -0.31 -25.84
N GLU A 14 6.57 -1.42 -26.07
CA GLU A 14 5.92 -2.71 -26.25
C GLU A 14 5.27 -3.23 -24.96
N ALA A 15 5.98 -3.19 -23.83
CA ALA A 15 5.46 -3.73 -22.58
C ALA A 15 4.50 -2.75 -21.88
N LEU A 16 4.85 -1.47 -21.81
CA LEU A 16 4.17 -0.49 -20.97
C LEU A 16 3.49 0.63 -21.77
N GLY A 17 3.55 0.62 -23.10
CA GLY A 17 2.87 1.64 -23.92
C GLY A 17 3.32 3.08 -23.66
N ARG A 18 4.56 3.29 -23.21
CA ARG A 18 5.15 4.61 -22.94
C ARG A 18 6.67 4.59 -23.17
N ASP A 19 7.28 5.76 -23.26
CA ASP A 19 8.75 5.89 -23.27
C ASP A 19 9.34 5.67 -21.87
N VAL A 20 10.62 5.29 -21.83
CA VAL A 20 11.33 5.13 -20.56
C VAL A 20 11.72 6.50 -19.99
N GLY A 21 11.57 6.67 -18.67
CA GLY A 21 12.02 7.89 -18.00
C GLY A 21 13.55 7.93 -17.86
N PRO A 22 14.16 9.09 -17.58
CA PRO A 22 15.63 9.23 -17.52
C PRO A 22 16.32 8.27 -16.54
N VAL A 23 15.71 8.01 -15.38
CA VAL A 23 16.23 7.08 -14.37
C VAL A 23 16.16 5.63 -14.88
N GLY A 24 15.00 5.21 -15.40
CA GLY A 24 14.84 3.87 -15.96
C GLY A 24 15.73 3.63 -17.17
N LEU A 25 16.01 4.66 -17.97
CA LEU A 25 16.94 4.59 -19.10
C LEU A 25 18.35 4.28 -18.58
N ALA A 26 18.83 4.98 -17.55
CA ALA A 26 20.16 4.77 -16.99
C ALA A 26 20.35 3.36 -16.42
N ASP A 27 19.36 2.82 -15.72
CA ASP A 27 19.45 1.49 -15.13
C ASP A 27 19.42 0.39 -16.20
N ARG A 28 18.47 0.47 -17.15
CA ARG A 28 18.35 -0.51 -18.24
C ARG A 28 19.52 -0.45 -19.22
N SER A 29 20.19 0.70 -19.33
CA SER A 29 21.42 0.84 -20.11
C SER A 29 22.55 -0.02 -19.55
N LYS A 30 22.67 -0.11 -18.21
CA LYS A 30 23.68 -0.96 -17.55
C LYS A 30 23.39 -2.44 -17.78
N GLU A 31 22.12 -2.83 -17.70
CA GLU A 31 21.69 -4.21 -17.96
C GLU A 31 21.89 -4.62 -19.42
N ALA A 32 21.54 -3.73 -20.37
CA ALA A 32 21.78 -3.95 -21.80
C ALA A 32 23.28 -4.05 -22.13
N ALA A 33 24.12 -3.22 -21.50
CA ALA A 33 25.56 -3.32 -21.61
C ALA A 33 26.11 -4.65 -21.03
N GLY A 34 25.40 -5.24 -20.08
CA GLY A 34 25.68 -6.58 -19.53
C GLY A 34 25.23 -7.75 -20.40
N GLY A 35 24.72 -7.48 -21.62
CA GLY A 35 24.29 -8.52 -22.56
C GLY A 35 22.81 -8.92 -22.46
N MET A 36 21.99 -8.15 -21.72
CA MET A 36 20.54 -8.38 -21.68
C MET A 36 19.93 -8.17 -23.07
N THR A 37 19.23 -9.18 -23.59
CA THR A 37 18.58 -9.09 -24.89
C THR A 37 17.26 -8.30 -24.81
N TYR A 38 16.78 -7.84 -25.97
CA TYR A 38 15.49 -7.18 -26.10
C TYR A 38 14.35 -8.02 -25.50
N GLU A 39 14.31 -9.32 -25.80
CA GLU A 39 13.26 -10.24 -25.35
C GLU A 39 13.29 -10.42 -23.83
N GLN A 40 14.48 -10.50 -23.25
CA GLN A 40 14.65 -10.59 -21.79
C GLN A 40 14.16 -9.30 -21.11
N MET A 41 14.45 -8.15 -21.69
CA MET A 41 13.98 -6.86 -21.18
C MET A 41 12.45 -6.75 -21.25
N VAL A 42 11.83 -7.10 -22.37
CA VAL A 42 10.36 -7.12 -22.50
C VAL A 42 9.73 -8.11 -21.51
N ALA A 43 10.30 -9.30 -21.36
CA ALA A 43 9.81 -10.29 -20.40
C ALA A 43 9.93 -9.81 -18.94
N GLY A 44 11.02 -9.11 -18.60
CA GLY A 44 11.21 -8.48 -17.29
C GLY A 44 10.20 -7.37 -17.03
N LEU A 45 9.95 -6.51 -18.02
CA LEU A 45 8.95 -5.44 -17.93
C LEU A 45 7.52 -6.00 -17.76
N LYS A 46 7.17 -7.09 -18.46
CA LYS A 46 5.87 -7.77 -18.29
C LYS A 46 5.64 -8.40 -16.91
N LYS A 47 6.71 -8.63 -16.14
CA LYS A 47 6.64 -9.12 -14.76
C LYS A 47 6.70 -7.98 -13.72
N SER A 48 6.90 -6.74 -14.15
CA SER A 48 7.01 -5.61 -13.24
C SER A 48 5.64 -5.29 -12.59
N PRO A 49 5.63 -4.76 -11.35
CA PRO A 49 4.40 -4.32 -10.69
C PRO A 49 3.59 -3.32 -11.53
N GLU A 50 4.27 -2.46 -12.30
CA GLU A 50 3.63 -1.47 -13.18
C GLU A 50 2.86 -2.12 -14.34
N TYR A 51 3.43 -3.17 -14.96
CA TYR A 51 2.73 -3.90 -16.02
C TYR A 51 1.52 -4.66 -15.46
N LEU A 52 1.68 -5.27 -14.29
CA LEU A 52 0.62 -6.05 -13.65
C LEU A 52 -0.55 -5.15 -13.22
N SER A 53 -0.29 -3.98 -12.63
CA SER A 53 -1.34 -3.05 -12.24
C SER A 53 -2.12 -2.48 -13.44
N ARG A 54 -1.42 -2.21 -14.55
CA ARG A 54 -2.07 -1.66 -15.74
C ARG A 54 -2.90 -2.69 -16.50
N ASN A 55 -2.51 -3.96 -16.45
CA ASN A 55 -3.23 -5.04 -17.13
C ASN A 55 -4.24 -5.77 -16.24
N SER A 56 -4.21 -5.59 -14.92
CA SER A 56 -5.25 -6.10 -14.02
C SER A 56 -6.59 -5.38 -14.18
N ASP A 57 -6.58 -4.14 -14.67
CA ASP A 57 -7.78 -3.31 -14.90
C ASP A 57 -8.41 -3.50 -16.28
N SER A 58 -7.77 -4.26 -17.18
CA SER A 58 -8.43 -4.67 -18.42
C SER A 58 -9.46 -5.74 -18.05
N PRO A 59 -10.77 -5.54 -18.31
CA PRO A 59 -11.76 -6.57 -18.07
C PRO A 59 -11.32 -7.78 -18.88
N ILE A 60 -10.93 -8.84 -18.18
CA ILE A 60 -10.72 -10.14 -18.79
C ILE A 60 -11.99 -10.39 -19.61
N PRO A 61 -11.91 -10.56 -20.94
CA PRO A 61 -13.08 -10.97 -21.70
C PRO A 61 -13.49 -12.29 -21.08
N MET A 62 -14.54 -12.25 -20.25
CA MET A 62 -15.07 -13.45 -19.65
C MET A 62 -15.39 -14.36 -20.83
N PRO A 63 -14.85 -15.60 -20.89
CA PRO A 63 -15.36 -16.55 -21.85
C PRO A 63 -16.87 -16.57 -21.63
N GLN A 64 -17.64 -16.34 -22.69
CA GLN A 64 -19.09 -16.49 -22.62
C GLN A 64 -19.36 -17.95 -22.22
N LEU A 65 -19.48 -18.18 -20.92
CA LEU A 65 -20.00 -19.41 -20.38
C LEU A 65 -21.47 -19.43 -20.78
N ASP A 66 -21.76 -20.22 -21.81
CA ASP A 66 -23.08 -20.76 -22.07
C ASP A 66 -23.53 -21.50 -20.80
N TRP A 67 -24.27 -20.79 -19.95
CA TRP A 67 -24.84 -21.32 -18.73
C TRP A 67 -26.14 -22.05 -19.10
N SER A 68 -26.01 -23.33 -19.43
CA SER A 68 -27.11 -24.28 -19.48
C SER A 68 -27.42 -24.79 -18.06
N PRO A 69 -28.63 -24.59 -17.52
CA PRO A 69 -28.97 -25.04 -16.17
C PRO A 69 -29.22 -26.55 -16.18
N GLY A 70 -28.19 -27.36 -15.96
CA GLY A 70 -28.39 -28.82 -15.96
C GLY A 70 -27.24 -29.77 -15.68
N SER A 71 -26.03 -29.33 -15.29
CA SER A 71 -24.96 -30.28 -14.94
C SER A 71 -24.11 -29.78 -13.77
N GLY A 72 -24.47 -30.22 -12.56
CA GLY A 72 -23.60 -30.11 -11.40
C GLY A 72 -22.35 -30.97 -11.61
N SER A 73 -21.18 -30.33 -11.66
CA SER A 73 -19.91 -31.04 -11.55
C SER A 73 -19.80 -31.62 -10.13
N PRO A 74 -19.44 -32.91 -9.97
CA PRO A 74 -19.29 -33.52 -8.66
C PRO A 74 -18.10 -32.91 -7.91
N LEU A 75 -18.25 -32.72 -6.59
CA LEU A 75 -17.17 -32.35 -5.69
C LEU A 75 -16.07 -33.44 -5.71
N PRO A 76 -14.78 -33.08 -5.55
CA PRO A 76 -13.70 -34.05 -5.47
C PRO A 76 -13.88 -34.99 -4.25
N PRO A 77 -13.51 -36.27 -4.38
CA PRO A 77 -13.67 -37.25 -3.30
C PRO A 77 -12.81 -36.86 -2.09
N GLN A 78 -13.43 -36.80 -0.92
CA GLN A 78 -12.74 -36.67 0.36
C GLN A 78 -12.30 -38.06 0.81
N TYR A 79 -10.99 -38.23 1.02
CA TYR A 79 -10.40 -39.42 1.63
C TYR A 79 -10.15 -39.13 3.10
N ASP A 80 -10.41 -40.11 3.97
CA ASP A 80 -9.99 -40.01 5.36
C ASP A 80 -8.46 -40.12 5.50
N THR A 81 -7.92 -39.86 6.69
CA THR A 81 -6.47 -39.92 6.99
C THR A 81 -5.86 -41.32 6.84
N SER A 82 -6.65 -42.35 6.53
CA SER A 82 -6.21 -43.73 6.27
C SER A 82 -6.35 -44.15 4.79
N GLY A 83 -6.79 -43.25 3.90
CA GLY A 83 -6.85 -43.49 2.46
C GLY A 83 -8.05 -44.32 1.99
N ASN A 84 -9.06 -44.52 2.83
CA ASN A 84 -10.30 -45.20 2.45
C ASN A 84 -11.40 -44.21 2.02
N TRP A 85 -12.24 -44.65 1.09
CA TRP A 85 -13.34 -43.86 0.52
C TRP A 85 -14.52 -43.80 1.50
N ASP A 86 -14.87 -42.61 1.96
CA ASP A 86 -16.01 -42.35 2.85
C ASP A 86 -17.16 -41.68 2.08
N PRO A 87 -18.20 -42.42 1.68
CA PRO A 87 -19.41 -41.84 1.12
C PRO A 87 -20.25 -41.28 2.26
N GLY A 88 -20.08 -39.98 2.55
CA GLY A 88 -20.78 -39.27 3.62
C GLY A 88 -22.30 -39.53 3.72
N PRO A 89 -22.94 -39.11 4.82
CA PRO A 89 -24.28 -39.56 5.21
C PRO A 89 -25.34 -39.26 4.14
N LYS A 90 -26.04 -40.31 3.73
CA LYS A 90 -27.13 -40.28 2.76
C LYS A 90 -28.27 -39.38 3.28
N PRO A 91 -28.74 -38.39 2.51
CA PRO A 91 -29.87 -37.56 2.94
C PRO A 91 -31.14 -38.41 3.12
N PRO A 92 -31.98 -38.13 4.13
CA PRO A 92 -33.22 -38.86 4.34
C PRO A 92 -34.17 -38.65 3.16
N ALA A 93 -34.81 -39.72 2.72
CA ALA A 93 -35.79 -39.71 1.64
C ALA A 93 -36.97 -38.78 1.99
N PRO A 94 -37.51 -38.01 1.02
CA PRO A 94 -38.70 -37.21 1.24
C PRO A 94 -39.88 -38.14 1.52
N ALA A 95 -40.41 -38.08 2.74
CA ALA A 95 -41.63 -38.78 3.10
C ALA A 95 -42.82 -38.07 2.43
N GLU A 96 -43.40 -38.72 1.43
CA GLU A 96 -44.73 -38.41 0.92
C GLU A 96 -45.76 -38.62 2.04
N ARG A 97 -46.24 -37.53 2.64
CA ARG A 97 -47.50 -37.51 3.40
C ARG A 97 -48.40 -36.42 2.85
N TYR A 98 -49.27 -36.82 1.94
CA TYR A 98 -50.50 -36.11 1.62
C TYR A 98 -51.54 -36.53 2.68
N GLU A 99 -51.80 -35.70 3.68
CA GLU A 99 -52.97 -35.87 4.53
C GLU A 99 -54.12 -35.01 4.00
N PRO A 100 -55.33 -35.57 3.80
CA PRO A 100 -56.47 -34.78 3.36
C PRO A 100 -56.96 -33.88 4.49
N TYR A 101 -57.19 -32.60 4.18
CA TYR A 101 -57.90 -31.66 5.04
C TYR A 101 -59.23 -32.27 5.49
N THR A 102 -59.35 -32.52 6.80
CA THR A 102 -60.63 -32.89 7.41
C THR A 102 -61.44 -31.63 7.72
N GLN A 103 -62.77 -31.74 7.63
CA GLN A 103 -63.74 -30.64 7.84
C GLN A 103 -63.76 -30.05 9.27
N ALA A 104 -62.79 -30.35 10.12
CA ALA A 104 -62.70 -29.82 11.49
C ALA A 104 -62.07 -28.42 11.57
N ASP A 105 -61.40 -27.93 10.52
CA ASP A 105 -60.79 -26.59 10.50
C ASP A 105 -61.76 -25.46 10.09
N ALA A 106 -63.02 -25.79 9.75
CA ALA A 106 -64.06 -24.79 9.44
C ALA A 106 -64.60 -24.04 10.68
N GLY A 107 -64.21 -24.43 11.90
CA GLY A 107 -64.68 -23.83 13.15
C GLY A 107 -63.88 -22.63 13.67
N ARG A 108 -62.73 -22.30 13.07
CA ARG A 108 -61.83 -21.22 13.56
C ARG A 108 -62.05 -19.84 12.92
N LEU A 109 -63.15 -19.67 12.17
CA LEU A 109 -63.53 -18.39 11.55
C LEU A 109 -64.71 -17.67 12.23
N GLN A 110 -65.08 -18.06 13.46
CA GLN A 110 -66.14 -17.40 14.24
C GLN A 110 -65.64 -16.76 15.54
N ASN A 111 -64.48 -16.11 15.50
CA ASN A 111 -64.08 -15.22 16.59
C ASN A 111 -63.29 -13.99 16.09
N THR A 112 -63.82 -13.33 15.05
CA THR A 112 -63.29 -12.07 14.49
C THR A 112 -64.21 -10.87 14.78
N SER A 113 -64.88 -10.88 15.93
CA SER A 113 -65.54 -9.70 16.50
C SER A 113 -64.78 -9.13 17.70
N GLN A 114 -63.49 -9.43 17.84
CA GLN A 114 -62.60 -8.58 18.61
C GLN A 114 -62.25 -7.38 17.74
N ALA A 115 -62.70 -6.20 18.17
CA ALA A 115 -62.29 -4.93 17.58
C ALA A 115 -60.76 -4.94 17.38
N PRO A 116 -60.24 -4.47 16.24
CA PRO A 116 -58.82 -4.30 16.07
C PRO A 116 -58.35 -3.34 17.17
N THR A 117 -57.82 -3.88 18.26
CA THR A 117 -56.95 -3.14 19.15
C THR A 117 -55.82 -2.68 18.25
N LEU A 118 -55.78 -1.36 17.98
CA LEU A 118 -54.66 -0.65 17.38
C LEU A 118 -53.37 -1.42 17.68
N GLY A 119 -52.91 -2.19 16.70
CA GLY A 119 -51.72 -3.00 16.82
C GLY A 119 -50.60 -2.01 17.03
N THR A 120 -50.22 -1.84 18.28
CA THR A 120 -49.29 -0.80 18.69
C THR A 120 -47.99 -0.96 17.90
N ASN A 121 -47.39 0.16 17.53
CA ASN A 121 -46.08 0.35 16.89
C ASN A 121 -44.92 -0.51 17.44
N THR A 122 -45.15 -1.30 18.48
CA THR A 122 -44.21 -2.20 19.15
C THR A 122 -43.65 -3.28 18.22
N GLN A 123 -44.45 -3.85 17.31
CA GLN A 123 -43.95 -4.93 16.42
C GLN A 123 -42.93 -4.44 15.38
N SER A 124 -43.10 -3.23 14.83
CA SER A 124 -42.14 -2.63 13.89
C SER A 124 -40.84 -2.24 14.61
N ILE A 125 -40.95 -1.70 15.83
CA ILE A 125 -39.80 -1.38 16.68
C ILE A 125 -38.99 -2.64 17.05
N ASP A 126 -39.65 -3.74 17.41
CA ASP A 126 -38.97 -5.00 17.76
C ASP A 126 -38.28 -5.67 16.56
N ALA A 127 -38.86 -5.55 15.37
CA ALA A 127 -38.22 -6.03 14.14
C ALA A 127 -36.98 -5.19 13.78
N TYR A 128 -37.08 -3.87 13.88
CA TYR A 128 -35.95 -2.95 13.69
C TYR A 128 -34.82 -3.21 14.69
N ASN A 129 -35.15 -3.33 15.98
CA ASN A 129 -34.17 -3.59 17.03
C ASN A 129 -33.43 -4.93 16.84
N ARG A 130 -34.14 -5.98 16.39
CA ARG A 130 -33.52 -7.27 16.03
C ARG A 130 -32.57 -7.13 14.83
N GLY A 131 -33.02 -6.47 13.76
CA GLY A 131 -32.17 -6.23 12.59
C GLY A 131 -30.89 -5.44 12.93
N MET A 132 -31.00 -4.43 13.81
CA MET A 132 -29.84 -3.67 14.28
C MET A 132 -28.90 -4.49 15.17
N ALA A 133 -29.42 -5.43 15.97
CA ALA A 133 -28.62 -6.34 16.77
C ALA A 133 -27.85 -7.34 15.88
N ASP A 134 -28.51 -7.90 14.86
CA ASP A 134 -27.87 -8.80 13.88
C ASP A 134 -26.79 -8.07 13.09
N LEU A 135 -27.05 -6.83 12.65
CA LEU A 135 -26.07 -6.01 11.94
C LEU A 135 -24.85 -5.69 12.81
N ARG A 136 -25.05 -5.34 14.09
CA ARG A 136 -23.94 -5.14 15.04
C ARG A 136 -23.12 -6.42 15.25
N THR A 137 -23.78 -7.56 15.35
CA THR A 137 -23.13 -8.86 15.52
C THR A 137 -22.28 -9.19 14.29
N ALA A 138 -22.83 -9.04 13.09
CA ALA A 138 -22.11 -9.23 11.83
C ALA A 138 -20.91 -8.27 11.70
N LEU A 139 -21.09 -7.00 12.06
CA LEU A 139 -20.00 -6.01 12.04
C LEU A 139 -18.87 -6.40 13.01
N THR A 140 -19.22 -6.78 14.24
CA THR A 140 -18.24 -7.18 15.26
C THR A 140 -17.47 -8.43 14.82
N GLY A 141 -18.14 -9.40 14.20
CA GLY A 141 -17.50 -10.57 13.60
C GLY A 141 -16.52 -10.19 12.49
N ALA A 142 -16.95 -9.37 11.53
CA ALA A 142 -16.09 -8.92 10.43
C ALA A 142 -14.88 -8.09 10.92
N GLN A 143 -15.05 -7.25 11.96
CA GLN A 143 -13.94 -6.53 12.60
C GLN A 143 -12.94 -7.49 13.26
N SER A 144 -13.43 -8.53 13.92
CA SER A 144 -12.61 -9.58 14.53
C SER A 144 -11.83 -10.37 13.49
N ASP A 145 -12.47 -10.79 12.40
CA ASP A 145 -11.84 -11.54 11.31
C ASP A 145 -10.76 -10.70 10.61
N LEU A 146 -11.02 -9.42 10.39
CA LEU A 146 -10.06 -8.49 9.83
C LEU A 146 -8.85 -8.27 10.76
N ALA A 147 -9.09 -8.15 12.08
CA ALA A 147 -8.02 -8.03 13.07
C ALA A 147 -7.16 -9.31 13.17
N ALA A 148 -7.80 -10.49 13.09
CA ALA A 148 -7.11 -11.77 13.03
C ALA A 148 -6.27 -11.90 11.76
N GLY A 149 -6.83 -11.56 10.60
CA GLY A 149 -6.13 -11.53 9.32
C GLY A 149 -4.92 -10.59 9.32
N LYS A 150 -5.06 -9.37 9.88
CA LYS A 150 -3.95 -8.44 10.09
C LYS A 150 -2.85 -9.07 10.93
N THR A 151 -3.21 -9.67 12.07
CA THR A 151 -2.25 -10.29 13.00
C THR A 151 -1.49 -11.43 12.33
N SER A 152 -2.17 -12.32 11.60
CA SER A 152 -1.54 -13.40 10.85
C SER A 152 -0.62 -12.90 9.74
N ALA A 153 -1.04 -11.87 8.98
CA ALA A 153 -0.23 -11.28 7.92
C ALA A 153 1.07 -10.64 8.47
N LEU A 154 0.96 -9.88 9.56
CA LEU A 154 2.12 -9.29 10.22
C LEU A 154 3.07 -10.37 10.78
N GLY A 155 2.50 -11.42 11.39
CA GLY A 155 3.27 -12.56 11.88
C GLY A 155 4.06 -13.27 10.78
N ASN A 156 3.47 -13.47 9.60
CA ASN A 156 4.16 -14.08 8.46
C ASN A 156 5.33 -13.21 7.95
N ILE A 157 5.16 -11.88 7.93
CA ILE A 157 6.24 -10.95 7.56
C ILE A 157 7.39 -11.04 8.57
N ASP A 158 7.08 -11.12 9.87
CA ASP A 158 8.08 -11.28 10.91
C ASP A 158 8.82 -12.62 10.81
N THR A 159 8.11 -13.72 10.59
CA THR A 159 8.74 -15.03 10.37
C THR A 159 9.67 -14.99 9.17
N TYR A 160 9.23 -14.43 8.04
CA TYR A 160 10.05 -14.31 6.84
C TYR A 160 11.31 -13.47 7.07
N TYR A 161 11.18 -12.31 7.74
CA TYR A 161 12.31 -11.45 8.05
C TYR A 161 13.30 -12.12 9.02
N ASN A 162 12.80 -12.83 10.03
CA ASN A 162 13.65 -13.54 10.99
C ASN A 162 14.39 -14.72 10.35
N GLU A 163 13.73 -15.49 9.49
CA GLU A 163 14.38 -16.54 8.72
C GLU A 163 15.45 -15.99 7.77
N ALA A 164 15.17 -14.87 7.11
CA ALA A 164 16.14 -14.21 6.26
C ALA A 164 17.34 -13.71 7.07
N THR A 165 17.10 -13.07 8.21
CA THR A 165 18.15 -12.64 9.14
C THR A 165 19.04 -13.83 9.53
N GLY A 166 18.44 -14.95 9.94
CA GLY A 166 19.19 -16.15 10.30
C GLY A 166 20.00 -16.76 9.15
N ARG A 167 19.55 -16.62 7.89
CA ARG A 167 20.29 -17.09 6.71
C ARG A 167 21.46 -16.17 6.35
N TYR A 168 21.34 -14.86 6.57
CA TYR A 168 22.39 -13.89 6.22
C TYR A 168 23.42 -13.69 7.34
N GLU A 169 23.04 -13.91 8.60
CA GLU A 169 23.91 -13.78 9.77
C GLU A 169 25.31 -14.44 9.65
N PRO A 170 25.46 -15.69 9.16
CA PRO A 170 26.80 -16.27 9.02
C PRO A 170 27.68 -15.51 8.02
N TYR A 171 27.10 -14.90 6.99
CA TYR A 171 27.83 -14.13 5.99
C TYR A 171 28.22 -12.75 6.50
N THR A 172 27.35 -12.10 7.27
CA THR A 172 27.66 -10.81 7.92
C THR A 172 28.79 -10.99 8.93
N GLN A 173 28.71 -11.99 9.82
CA GLN A 173 29.76 -12.32 10.78
C GLN A 173 31.09 -12.72 10.12
N ALA A 174 31.04 -13.49 9.02
CA ALA A 174 32.23 -13.84 8.26
C ALA A 174 32.88 -12.60 7.64
N GLY A 175 32.09 -11.66 7.12
CA GLY A 175 32.57 -10.40 6.57
C GLY A 175 33.17 -9.46 7.62
N GLU A 176 32.56 -9.34 8.79
CA GLU A 176 33.10 -8.58 9.92
C GLU A 176 34.43 -9.16 10.40
N SER A 177 34.49 -10.48 10.58
CA SER A 177 35.72 -11.18 10.98
C SER A 177 36.82 -11.02 9.92
N ALA A 178 36.46 -11.08 8.64
CA ALA A 178 37.40 -10.85 7.53
C ALA A 178 37.89 -9.41 7.48
N LEU A 179 37.02 -8.43 7.74
CA LEU A 179 37.39 -7.02 7.81
C LEU A 179 38.42 -6.79 8.93
N SER A 180 38.19 -7.35 10.11
CA SER A 180 39.14 -7.24 11.23
C SER A 180 40.52 -7.85 10.90
N ARG A 181 40.56 -9.04 10.26
CA ARG A 181 41.82 -9.64 9.79
C ARG A 181 42.50 -8.81 8.70
N LEU A 182 41.71 -8.23 7.80
CA LEU A 182 42.22 -7.37 6.74
C LEU A 182 42.87 -6.11 7.33
N GLU A 183 42.20 -5.47 8.30
CA GLU A 183 42.74 -4.33 9.05
C GLU A 183 44.05 -4.69 9.77
N GLU A 184 44.10 -5.85 10.43
CA GLU A 184 45.32 -6.33 11.10
C GLU A 184 46.48 -6.54 10.11
N LYS A 185 46.23 -7.21 8.97
CA LYS A 185 47.25 -7.42 7.93
C LYS A 185 47.71 -6.13 7.26
N ILE A 186 46.80 -5.17 7.07
CA ILE A 186 47.14 -3.84 6.53
C ILE A 186 48.00 -3.07 7.54
N ALA A 187 47.61 -3.08 8.82
CA ALA A 187 48.35 -2.41 9.88
C ALA A 187 49.74 -3.03 10.12
N ALA A 188 49.86 -4.35 10.04
CA ALA A 188 51.15 -5.04 10.10
C ALA A 188 52.05 -4.73 8.89
N GLY A 189 51.45 -4.36 7.75
CA GLY A 189 52.14 -4.16 6.49
C GLY A 189 52.70 -5.48 5.92
N PRO A 190 53.48 -5.41 4.84
CA PRO A 190 54.07 -6.60 4.23
C PRO A 190 55.15 -7.27 5.09
N GLY A 191 55.68 -6.58 6.12
CA GLY A 191 56.82 -7.06 6.92
C GLY A 191 58.17 -6.69 6.29
N LYS A 192 59.25 -7.33 6.76
CA LYS A 192 60.59 -7.14 6.19
C LYS A 192 60.93 -8.24 5.19
N MET A 193 61.22 -7.86 3.96
CA MET A 193 61.65 -8.77 2.89
C MET A 193 62.84 -9.66 3.27
N THR A 194 63.77 -9.12 4.07
CA THR A 194 65.00 -9.83 4.48
C THR A 194 64.76 -11.00 5.43
N GLU A 195 63.58 -11.08 6.04
CA GLU A 195 63.21 -12.15 7.00
C GLU A 195 62.57 -13.36 6.30
N GLY A 196 62.26 -13.27 4.99
CA GLY A 196 61.71 -14.38 4.22
C GLY A 196 62.75 -15.45 3.88
N GLU A 197 62.46 -16.73 4.17
CA GLU A 197 63.33 -17.87 3.83
C GLU A 197 63.71 -17.91 2.34
N GLY A 198 62.79 -17.49 1.46
CA GLY A 198 63.02 -17.47 0.01
C GLY A 198 64.12 -16.50 -0.43
N TYR A 199 64.29 -15.37 0.26
CA TYR A 199 65.31 -14.38 -0.08
C TYR A 199 66.72 -14.91 0.19
N GLN A 200 66.95 -15.48 1.40
CA GLN A 200 68.26 -16.03 1.75
C GLN A 200 68.63 -17.19 0.84
N TYR A 201 67.69 -18.12 0.59
CA TYR A 201 67.93 -19.24 -0.31
C TYR A 201 68.33 -18.80 -1.71
N ARG A 202 67.63 -17.82 -2.31
CA ARG A 202 67.96 -17.30 -3.64
C ARG A 202 69.29 -16.55 -3.66
N MET A 203 69.58 -15.80 -2.61
CA MET A 203 70.85 -15.10 -2.49
C MET A 203 72.02 -16.10 -2.44
N ASP A 204 71.89 -17.15 -1.64
CA ASP A 204 72.90 -18.21 -1.53
C ASP A 204 73.09 -18.96 -2.86
N GLN A 205 71.99 -19.28 -3.56
CA GLN A 205 72.06 -19.89 -4.89
C GLN A 205 72.78 -19.00 -5.91
N ALA A 206 72.49 -17.70 -5.91
CA ALA A 206 73.13 -16.77 -6.83
C ALA A 206 74.62 -16.59 -6.51
N MET A 207 74.99 -16.52 -5.23
CA MET A 207 76.39 -16.45 -4.82
C MET A 207 77.16 -17.71 -5.25
N GLN A 208 76.57 -18.89 -5.07
CA GLN A 208 77.15 -20.15 -5.57
C GLN A 208 77.29 -20.17 -7.10
N GLU A 209 76.35 -19.61 -7.84
CA GLU A 209 76.43 -19.53 -9.29
C GLU A 209 77.54 -18.57 -9.76
N ILE A 210 77.66 -17.40 -9.12
CA ILE A 210 78.75 -16.45 -9.40
C ILE A 210 80.11 -17.07 -9.09
N GLU A 211 80.26 -17.76 -7.95
CA GLU A 211 81.50 -18.45 -7.59
C GLU A 211 81.87 -19.54 -8.61
N ARG A 212 80.89 -20.30 -9.11
CA ARG A 212 81.09 -21.30 -10.16
C ARG A 212 81.51 -20.66 -11.49
N ARG A 213 80.94 -19.51 -11.86
CA ARG A 213 81.33 -18.78 -13.09
C ARG A 213 82.72 -18.16 -12.96
N ALA A 214 83.02 -17.52 -11.84
CA ALA A 214 84.31 -16.90 -11.57
C ALA A 214 85.45 -17.94 -11.53
N SER A 215 85.21 -19.10 -10.91
CA SER A 215 86.17 -20.22 -10.90
C SER A 215 86.40 -20.81 -12.29
N ALA A 216 85.34 -20.99 -13.09
CA ALA A 216 85.46 -21.46 -14.46
C ALA A 216 86.23 -20.49 -15.38
N GLN A 217 86.16 -19.19 -15.12
CA GLN A 217 86.83 -18.17 -15.92
C GLN A 217 88.20 -17.72 -15.37
N GLY A 218 88.61 -18.21 -14.19
CA GLY A 218 89.89 -17.84 -13.56
C GLY A 218 89.92 -16.45 -12.92
N TYR A 219 88.76 -15.83 -12.68
CA TYR A 219 88.63 -14.48 -12.10
C TYR A 219 88.37 -14.47 -10.58
N LEU A 220 88.69 -15.56 -9.87
CA LEU A 220 88.57 -15.61 -8.41
C LEU A 220 89.44 -14.52 -7.77
N GLY A 221 88.81 -13.48 -7.24
CA GLY A 221 89.46 -12.33 -6.58
C GLY A 221 89.66 -11.08 -7.45
N ASP A 222 89.19 -11.07 -8.70
CA ASP A 222 89.21 -9.87 -9.55
C ASP A 222 88.13 -8.86 -9.07
N PRO A 223 88.39 -7.54 -9.03
CA PRO A 223 87.37 -6.51 -8.81
C PRO A 223 86.09 -6.65 -9.65
N ARG A 224 86.19 -7.26 -10.84
CA ARG A 224 85.03 -7.59 -11.68
C ARG A 224 84.02 -8.52 -11.02
N MET A 225 84.48 -9.44 -10.18
CA MET A 225 83.62 -10.34 -9.41
C MET A 225 82.76 -9.54 -8.41
N ALA A 226 83.35 -8.57 -7.72
CA ALA A 226 82.62 -7.73 -6.77
C ALA A 226 81.53 -6.90 -7.48
N GLU A 227 81.82 -6.38 -8.67
CA GLU A 227 80.82 -5.66 -9.50
C GLU A 227 79.68 -6.59 -9.94
N GLU A 228 79.98 -7.82 -10.37
CA GLU A 228 78.96 -8.81 -10.77
C GLU A 228 78.11 -9.27 -9.59
N MET A 229 78.72 -9.47 -8.41
CA MET A 229 77.99 -9.74 -7.17
C MET A 229 77.06 -8.60 -6.79
N GLN A 230 77.51 -7.35 -6.89
CA GLN A 230 76.68 -6.19 -6.59
C GLN A 230 75.50 -6.07 -7.57
N LYS A 231 75.72 -6.25 -8.88
CA LYS A 231 74.66 -6.24 -9.89
C LYS A 231 73.65 -7.36 -9.67
N THR A 232 74.13 -8.57 -9.39
CA THR A 232 73.27 -9.73 -9.15
C THR A 232 72.46 -9.56 -7.86
N ALA A 233 73.09 -9.07 -6.79
CA ALA A 233 72.41 -8.73 -5.53
C ALA A 233 71.30 -7.70 -5.74
N GLN A 234 71.55 -6.64 -6.53
CA GLN A 234 70.55 -5.62 -6.85
C GLN A 234 69.40 -6.18 -7.69
N GLY A 235 69.69 -7.06 -8.65
CA GLY A 235 68.68 -7.75 -9.45
C GLY A 235 67.78 -8.63 -8.58
N ILE A 236 68.37 -9.51 -7.77
CA ILE A 236 67.63 -10.42 -6.88
C ILE A 236 66.82 -9.65 -5.86
N ALA A 237 67.37 -8.57 -5.28
CA ALA A 237 66.62 -7.73 -4.35
C ALA A 237 65.40 -7.07 -5.02
N SER A 238 65.50 -6.69 -6.30
CA SER A 238 64.38 -6.09 -7.04
C SER A 238 63.30 -7.12 -7.36
N ASP A 239 63.70 -8.30 -7.85
CA ASP A 239 62.79 -9.40 -8.18
C ASP A 239 62.10 -9.95 -6.93
N GLU A 240 62.84 -10.14 -5.84
CA GLU A 240 62.27 -10.63 -4.59
C GLU A 240 61.36 -9.60 -3.93
N ARG A 241 61.68 -8.31 -4.05
CA ARG A 241 60.79 -7.25 -3.58
C ARG A 241 59.44 -7.32 -4.28
N GLN A 242 59.43 -7.50 -5.60
CA GLN A 242 58.18 -7.60 -6.36
C GLN A 242 57.40 -8.84 -5.92
N ARG A 243 58.04 -10.02 -5.88
CA ARG A 243 57.39 -11.25 -5.43
C ARG A 243 56.85 -11.14 -4.01
N PHE A 244 57.61 -10.55 -3.09
CA PHE A 244 57.20 -10.34 -1.70
C PHE A 244 55.96 -9.45 -1.61
N LEU A 245 55.89 -8.38 -2.40
CA LEU A 245 54.70 -7.53 -2.48
C LEU A 245 53.52 -8.28 -3.11
N ASP A 246 53.75 -9.06 -4.17
CA ASP A 246 52.71 -9.85 -4.82
C ASP A 246 52.12 -10.89 -3.84
N GLU A 247 52.96 -11.62 -3.10
CA GLU A 247 52.54 -12.56 -2.06
C GLU A 247 51.75 -11.86 -0.95
N TYR A 248 52.18 -10.66 -0.53
CA TYR A 248 51.44 -9.85 0.43
C TYR A 248 50.05 -9.48 -0.10
N TYR A 249 49.93 -8.93 -1.31
CA TYR A 249 48.63 -8.57 -1.89
C TYR A 249 47.73 -9.79 -2.13
N MET A 250 48.30 -10.92 -2.55
CA MET A 250 47.57 -12.18 -2.67
C MET A 250 47.03 -12.64 -1.32
N SER A 251 47.75 -12.41 -0.21
CA SER A 251 47.31 -12.75 1.14
C SER A 251 46.11 -11.91 1.63
N LEU A 252 45.89 -10.73 1.06
CA LEU A 252 44.74 -9.86 1.37
C LEU A 252 43.48 -10.24 0.58
N GLY A 253 43.63 -10.96 -0.54
CA GLY A 253 42.54 -11.28 -1.48
C GLY A 253 41.36 -12.03 -0.86
N PRO A 254 41.57 -13.14 -0.11
CA PRO A 254 40.48 -13.88 0.52
C PRO A 254 39.68 -13.05 1.53
N ASP A 255 40.35 -12.26 2.37
CA ASP A 255 39.67 -11.42 3.36
C ASP A 255 38.91 -10.27 2.68
N THR A 256 39.48 -9.65 1.64
CA THR A 256 38.79 -8.64 0.82
C THR A 256 37.50 -9.18 0.19
N THR A 257 37.55 -10.42 -0.31
CA THR A 257 36.38 -11.10 -0.90
C THR A 257 35.31 -11.38 0.15
N LEU A 258 35.69 -11.91 1.32
CA LEU A 258 34.76 -12.21 2.42
C LEU A 258 34.12 -10.94 2.99
N THR A 259 34.89 -9.86 3.17
CA THR A 259 34.35 -8.55 3.55
C THR A 259 33.32 -8.05 2.55
N GLY A 260 33.59 -8.20 1.24
CA GLY A 260 32.63 -7.85 0.19
C GLY A 260 31.34 -8.67 0.24
N ILE A 261 31.43 -9.97 0.52
CA ILE A 261 30.27 -10.85 0.73
C ILE A 261 29.46 -10.39 1.93
N GLY A 262 30.10 -10.09 3.07
CA GLY A 262 29.42 -9.59 4.26
C GLY A 262 28.72 -8.25 4.04
N ALA A 263 29.40 -7.30 3.37
CA ALA A 263 28.79 -6.01 3.02
C ALA A 263 27.54 -6.19 2.13
N THR A 264 27.59 -7.13 1.18
CA THR A 264 26.45 -7.46 0.31
C THR A 264 25.31 -8.09 1.12
N ALA A 265 25.61 -9.04 2.00
CA ALA A 265 24.63 -9.69 2.87
C ALA A 265 23.92 -8.67 3.78
N THR A 266 24.66 -7.76 4.42
CA THR A 266 24.10 -6.67 5.23
C THR A 266 23.23 -5.74 4.39
N GLY A 267 23.64 -5.41 3.15
CA GLY A 267 22.87 -4.57 2.24
C GLY A 267 21.55 -5.21 1.77
N GLU A 268 21.55 -6.52 1.48
CA GLU A 268 20.32 -7.27 1.18
C GLU A 268 19.39 -7.31 2.40
N LEU A 269 19.93 -7.59 3.59
CA LEU A 269 19.15 -7.62 4.83
C LEU A 269 18.48 -6.26 5.11
N GLY A 270 19.19 -5.15 4.89
CA GLY A 270 18.65 -3.80 4.99
C GLY A 270 17.47 -3.55 4.05
N ARG A 271 17.58 -3.94 2.78
CA ARG A 271 16.49 -3.82 1.79
C ARG A 271 15.28 -4.70 2.14
N MET A 272 15.52 -5.89 2.67
CA MET A 272 14.45 -6.76 3.15
C MET A 272 13.73 -6.15 4.34
N GLY A 273 14.46 -5.53 5.28
CA GLY A 273 13.88 -4.80 6.40
C GLY A 273 13.03 -3.61 5.97
N GLU A 274 13.50 -2.81 5.01
CA GLU A 274 12.73 -1.73 4.42
C GLU A 274 11.44 -2.22 3.75
N THR A 275 11.54 -3.28 2.94
CA THR A 275 10.38 -3.89 2.26
C THR A 275 9.37 -4.45 3.26
N ALA A 276 9.85 -5.12 4.32
CA ALA A 276 9.00 -5.62 5.40
C ALA A 276 8.29 -4.46 6.11
N GLY A 277 9.02 -3.38 6.43
CA GLY A 277 8.44 -2.18 7.05
C GLY A 277 7.35 -1.53 6.20
N LEU A 278 7.62 -1.33 4.91
CA LEU A 278 6.64 -0.77 3.96
C LEU A 278 5.41 -1.66 3.81
N THR A 279 5.60 -2.98 3.73
CA THR A 279 4.50 -3.94 3.63
C THR A 279 3.63 -3.92 4.89
N LYS A 280 4.24 -3.88 6.08
CA LYS A 280 3.52 -3.75 7.35
C LYS A 280 2.70 -2.45 7.37
N ALA A 281 3.31 -1.31 7.09
CA ALA A 281 2.62 -0.02 7.05
C ALA A 281 1.45 0.00 6.04
N GLY A 282 1.62 -0.67 4.89
CA GLY A 282 0.57 -0.87 3.90
C GLY A 282 -0.62 -1.66 4.45
N ILE A 283 -0.36 -2.79 5.12
CA ILE A 283 -1.39 -3.62 5.77
C ILE A 283 -2.13 -2.81 6.84
N GLU A 284 -1.43 -2.01 7.64
CA GLU A 284 -2.08 -1.19 8.66
C GLU A 284 -3.01 -0.14 8.06
N THR A 285 -2.54 0.54 7.02
CA THR A 285 -3.31 1.58 6.32
C THR A 285 -4.52 1.00 5.60
N SER A 286 -4.37 -0.16 4.93
CA SER A 286 -5.48 -0.84 4.24
C SER A 286 -6.52 -1.34 5.24
N THR A 287 -6.08 -1.91 6.37
CA THR A 287 -6.97 -2.39 7.43
C THR A 287 -7.74 -1.24 8.06
N ALA A 288 -7.08 -0.12 8.37
CA ALA A 288 -7.73 1.08 8.89
C ALA A 288 -8.77 1.64 7.91
N SER A 289 -8.45 1.65 6.61
CA SER A 289 -9.37 2.13 5.56
C SER A 289 -10.60 1.22 5.43
N GLN A 290 -10.43 -0.10 5.50
CA GLN A 290 -11.53 -1.06 5.48
C GLN A 290 -12.44 -0.92 6.70
N LEU A 291 -11.86 -0.76 7.90
CA LEU A 291 -12.62 -0.50 9.12
C LEU A 291 -13.43 0.80 9.02
N ALA A 292 -12.84 1.86 8.48
CA ALA A 292 -13.55 3.13 8.25
C ALA A 292 -14.72 2.98 7.26
N GLN A 293 -14.52 2.26 6.16
CA GLN A 293 -15.58 1.97 5.18
C GLN A 293 -16.70 1.12 5.77
N MET A 294 -16.37 0.10 6.57
CA MET A 294 -17.35 -0.71 7.29
C MET A 294 -18.18 0.13 8.26
N GLY A 295 -17.54 1.05 8.99
CA GLY A 295 -18.24 1.99 9.88
C GLY A 295 -19.22 2.88 9.13
N MET A 296 -18.83 3.43 7.98
CA MET A 296 -19.71 4.25 7.15
C MET A 296 -20.87 3.45 6.55
N GLY A 297 -20.60 2.23 6.06
CA GLY A 297 -21.62 1.36 5.47
C GLY A 297 -22.70 0.93 6.48
N VAL A 298 -22.32 0.67 7.73
CA VAL A 298 -23.28 0.40 8.81
C VAL A 298 -24.09 1.63 9.15
N GLY A 299 -23.48 2.82 9.21
CA GLY A 299 -24.20 4.08 9.39
C GLY A 299 -25.25 4.31 8.31
N GLN A 300 -24.89 4.09 7.05
CA GLN A 300 -25.80 4.24 5.91
C GLN A 300 -26.93 3.19 5.92
N THR A 301 -26.62 1.94 6.26
CA THR A 301 -27.61 0.85 6.36
C THR A 301 -28.59 1.12 7.50
N ALA A 302 -28.10 1.54 8.67
CA ALA A 302 -28.93 1.90 9.81
C ALA A 302 -29.85 3.09 9.49
N LEU A 303 -29.32 4.11 8.81
CA LEU A 303 -30.10 5.26 8.35
C LEU A 303 -31.21 4.82 7.38
N THR A 304 -30.87 3.99 6.39
CA THR A 304 -31.82 3.51 5.37
C THR A 304 -32.91 2.63 6.01
N ALA A 305 -32.54 1.73 6.93
CA ALA A 305 -33.48 0.90 7.66
C ALA A 305 -34.41 1.73 8.57
N GLY A 306 -33.87 2.74 9.24
CA GLY A 306 -34.64 3.67 10.07
C GLY A 306 -35.64 4.49 9.25
N MET A 307 -35.23 4.98 8.09
CA MET A 307 -36.11 5.70 7.16
C MET A 307 -37.21 4.80 6.60
N GLY A 308 -36.89 3.56 6.22
CA GLY A 308 -37.88 2.61 5.70
C GLY A 308 -38.94 2.24 6.74
N ALA A 309 -38.53 2.03 7.99
CA ALA A 309 -39.46 1.79 9.10
C ALA A 309 -40.35 3.02 9.35
N ALA A 310 -39.76 4.22 9.41
CA ALA A 310 -40.51 5.46 9.59
C ALA A 310 -41.52 5.71 8.45
N GLN A 311 -41.13 5.43 7.20
CA GLN A 311 -42.02 5.57 6.04
C GLN A 311 -43.17 4.57 6.08
N SER A 312 -42.91 3.32 6.49
CA SER A 312 -43.95 2.30 6.69
C SER A 312 -44.95 2.69 7.78
N ASP A 313 -44.46 3.24 8.90
CA ASP A 313 -45.32 3.72 10.00
C ASP A 313 -46.18 4.91 9.56
N VAL A 314 -45.60 5.88 8.83
CA VAL A 314 -46.35 7.01 8.26
C VAL A 314 -47.42 6.53 7.28
N GLN A 315 -47.10 5.56 6.42
CA GLN A 315 -48.05 5.05 5.43
C GLN A 315 -49.18 4.23 6.08
N SER A 316 -48.86 3.49 7.15
CA SER A 316 -49.86 2.78 7.95
C SER A 316 -50.78 3.77 8.69
N ALA A 317 -50.21 4.80 9.31
CA ALA A 317 -50.96 5.86 9.98
C ALA A 317 -51.85 6.63 9.00
N LEU A 318 -51.36 6.97 7.80
CA LEU A 318 -52.16 7.62 6.76
C LEU A 318 -53.30 6.72 6.27
N THR A 319 -53.06 5.42 6.12
CA THR A 319 -54.11 4.47 5.73
C THR A 319 -55.16 4.35 6.82
N GLU A 320 -54.77 4.29 8.09
CA GLU A 320 -55.69 4.25 9.22
C GLU A 320 -56.49 5.57 9.37
N TYR A 321 -55.84 6.72 9.18
CA TYR A 321 -56.50 8.03 9.21
C TYR A 321 -57.48 8.19 8.05
N GLY A 322 -57.11 7.75 6.84
CA GLY A 322 -57.98 7.74 5.66
C GLY A 322 -59.19 6.80 5.82
N LEU A 323 -59.00 5.64 6.47
CA LEU A 323 -60.09 4.71 6.78
C LEU A 323 -61.02 5.25 7.88
N ASN A 324 -60.50 5.97 8.88
CA ASN A 324 -61.32 6.60 9.92
C ASN A 324 -62.11 7.82 9.39
N LEU A 325 -61.57 8.60 8.47
CA LEU A 325 -62.30 9.73 7.87
C LEU A 325 -63.50 9.26 7.02
N ASN A 326 -63.36 8.15 6.31
CA ASN A 326 -64.49 7.48 5.63
C ASN A 326 -65.57 6.99 6.61
N LYS A 327 -65.21 6.60 7.82
CA LYS A 327 -66.17 6.18 8.87
C LYS A 327 -67.04 7.35 9.37
N TYR A 328 -66.54 8.58 9.32
CA TYR A 328 -67.30 9.79 9.67
C TYR A 328 -67.94 10.48 8.47
N GLY A 329 -67.88 9.88 7.27
CA GLY A 329 -68.47 10.44 6.05
C GLY A 329 -67.74 11.67 5.50
N ILE A 330 -66.51 11.92 5.96
CA ILE A 330 -65.64 12.98 5.43
C ILE A 330 -64.83 12.33 4.31
N ASP A 331 -65.31 12.50 3.08
CA ASP A 331 -64.58 12.08 1.88
C ASP A 331 -63.50 13.11 1.57
N VAL A 332 -62.35 12.94 2.22
CA VAL A 332 -61.21 13.87 2.18
C VAL A 332 -60.72 14.09 0.75
N ASN A 333 -60.83 13.09 -0.12
CA ASN A 333 -60.47 13.23 -1.53
C ASN A 333 -61.44 14.15 -2.29
N LYS A 334 -62.72 14.18 -1.88
CA LYS A 334 -63.73 15.06 -2.44
C LYS A 334 -63.57 16.50 -1.94
N ASP A 335 -63.23 16.70 -0.67
CA ASP A 335 -63.00 18.02 -0.08
C ASP A 335 -61.66 18.64 -0.52
N ILE A 336 -60.59 17.84 -0.62
CA ILE A 336 -59.31 18.28 -1.20
C ILE A 336 -59.47 18.59 -2.70
N ALA A 337 -60.24 17.79 -3.45
CA ALA A 337 -60.54 18.10 -4.85
C ALA A 337 -61.32 19.42 -4.98
N GLN A 338 -62.25 19.73 -4.07
CA GLN A 338 -62.96 21.00 -4.05
C GLN A 338 -62.07 22.20 -3.64
N GLN A 339 -61.14 22.02 -2.69
CA GLN A 339 -60.17 23.06 -2.33
C GLN A 339 -59.10 23.29 -3.40
N GLN A 340 -58.60 22.24 -4.07
CA GLN A 340 -57.65 22.36 -5.19
C GLN A 340 -58.32 22.99 -6.43
N LEU A 341 -59.61 22.71 -6.68
CA LEU A 341 -60.40 23.45 -7.68
C LEU A 341 -60.56 24.93 -7.32
N GLY A 342 -60.61 25.27 -6.03
CA GLY A 342 -60.61 26.64 -5.54
C GLY A 342 -59.26 27.35 -5.70
N LEU A 343 -58.15 26.68 -5.41
CA LEU A 343 -56.79 27.23 -5.48
C LEU A 343 -56.25 27.33 -6.92
N ASN A 344 -56.59 26.37 -7.80
CA ASN A 344 -56.28 26.46 -9.23
C ASN A 344 -57.01 27.60 -9.93
N LYS A 345 -58.13 28.09 -9.37
CA LYS A 345 -58.80 29.30 -9.85
C LYS A 345 -57.99 30.58 -9.62
N TYR A 346 -57.00 30.54 -8.71
CA TYR A 346 -56.11 31.65 -8.39
C TYR A 346 -54.65 31.43 -8.83
N GLY A 347 -54.34 30.31 -9.50
CA GLY A 347 -53.03 30.08 -10.13
C GLY A 347 -51.86 29.81 -9.15
N ILE A 348 -52.15 29.42 -7.91
CA ILE A 348 -51.12 29.11 -6.91
C ILE A 348 -50.74 27.64 -7.00
N ASP A 349 -49.54 27.37 -7.52
CA ASP A 349 -48.95 26.03 -7.53
C ASP A 349 -48.23 25.76 -6.20
N VAL A 350 -48.99 25.21 -5.25
CA VAL A 350 -48.59 25.03 -3.84
C VAL A 350 -47.31 24.18 -3.69
N ASN A 351 -47.07 23.24 -4.60
CA ASN A 351 -45.87 22.39 -4.57
C ASN A 351 -44.61 23.14 -5.04
N LYS A 352 -44.76 24.13 -5.92
CA LYS A 352 -43.65 24.95 -6.42
C LYS A 352 -43.22 26.00 -5.39
N GLU A 353 -44.16 26.57 -4.64
CA GLU A 353 -43.87 27.56 -3.59
C GLU A 353 -43.26 26.93 -2.33
N LEU A 354 -43.68 25.74 -1.92
CA LEU A 354 -43.11 25.05 -0.76
C LEU A 354 -41.63 24.69 -0.99
N SER A 355 -41.27 24.23 -2.18
CA SER A 355 -39.88 23.92 -2.54
C SER A 355 -39.01 25.18 -2.63
N GLN A 356 -39.56 26.32 -3.03
CA GLN A 356 -38.81 27.60 -3.06
C GLN A 356 -38.64 28.21 -1.65
N GLN A 357 -39.62 28.04 -0.76
CA GLN A 357 -39.49 28.50 0.64
C GLN A 357 -38.50 27.67 1.46
N GLN A 358 -38.45 26.35 1.28
CA GLN A 358 -37.47 25.50 1.98
C GLN A 358 -36.02 25.76 1.52
N LEU A 359 -35.80 25.98 0.22
CA LEU A 359 -34.49 26.36 -0.30
C LEU A 359 -34.08 27.79 0.14
N GLY A 360 -35.02 28.72 0.27
CA GLY A 360 -34.75 30.06 0.80
C GLY A 360 -34.38 30.07 2.29
N LEU A 361 -35.06 29.25 3.10
CA LEU A 361 -34.86 29.19 4.56
C LEU A 361 -33.51 28.57 4.97
N GLU A 362 -32.91 27.68 4.17
CA GLU A 362 -31.56 27.17 4.45
C GLU A 362 -30.46 28.13 4.00
N PHE A 363 -30.68 28.88 2.92
CA PHE A 363 -29.74 29.90 2.46
C PHE A 363 -29.70 31.13 3.37
N ASP A 364 -30.85 31.58 3.89
CA ASP A 364 -30.87 32.72 4.82
C ASP A 364 -30.17 32.42 6.15
N LYS A 365 -30.23 31.17 6.63
CA LYS A 365 -29.48 30.73 7.83
C LYS A 365 -27.96 30.82 7.65
N LEU A 366 -27.46 30.58 6.44
CA LEU A 366 -26.04 30.74 6.09
C LEU A 366 -25.63 32.21 5.93
N LYS A 367 -26.57 33.07 5.54
CA LYS A 367 -26.31 34.49 5.24
C LYS A 367 -26.42 35.43 6.44
N THR A 368 -27.26 35.09 7.43
CA THR A 368 -27.52 35.96 8.59
C THR A 368 -26.43 35.95 9.67
N GLY A 369 -25.27 35.33 9.42
CA GLY A 369 -24.14 35.41 10.37
C GLY A 369 -24.44 34.79 11.74
N ALA A 370 -25.28 33.75 11.79
CA ALA A 370 -25.25 32.86 12.95
C ALA A 370 -23.85 32.24 12.95
N GLU A 371 -22.99 32.71 13.86
CA GLU A 371 -21.59 32.34 13.99
C GLU A 371 -21.42 30.82 13.87
N LEU A 372 -21.13 30.35 12.66
CA LEU A 372 -20.50 29.07 12.46
C LEU A 372 -19.14 29.24 13.10
N ASP A 373 -19.01 28.71 14.30
CA ASP A 373 -17.76 28.68 15.04
C ASP A 373 -16.81 27.72 14.31
N TYR A 374 -16.18 28.23 13.24
CA TYR A 374 -15.30 27.48 12.35
C TYR A 374 -14.11 26.87 13.12
N ALA A 375 -13.81 27.38 14.32
CA ALA A 375 -12.82 26.78 15.21
C ALA A 375 -13.21 25.36 15.67
N LYS A 376 -14.50 25.02 15.68
CA LYS A 376 -15.03 23.71 16.12
C LYS A 376 -15.18 22.68 15.00
N LEU A 377 -15.10 23.08 13.73
CA LEU A 377 -15.21 22.15 12.61
C LEU A 377 -13.90 21.42 12.37
N GLY A 378 -13.99 20.11 12.13
CA GLY A 378 -12.86 19.29 11.72
C GLY A 378 -12.44 19.61 10.27
N LEU A 379 -11.17 19.35 9.93
CA LEU A 379 -10.63 19.62 8.59
C LEU A 379 -11.46 18.96 7.47
N THR A 380 -11.97 17.75 7.71
CA THR A 380 -12.81 17.01 6.76
C THR A 380 -14.16 17.70 6.50
N GLU A 381 -14.77 18.29 7.52
CA GLU A 381 -16.04 19.02 7.40
C GLU A 381 -15.84 20.34 6.65
N ILE A 382 -14.72 21.03 6.93
CA ILE A 382 -14.32 22.25 6.20
C ILE A 382 -14.12 21.95 4.71
N LEU A 383 -13.47 20.83 4.36
CA LEU A 383 -13.25 20.43 2.96
C LEU A 383 -14.55 20.07 2.23
N SER A 384 -15.48 19.38 2.90
CA SER A 384 -16.79 19.03 2.34
C SER A 384 -17.63 20.29 2.04
N LEU A 385 -17.64 21.25 2.96
CA LEU A 385 -18.36 22.52 2.79
C LEU A 385 -17.72 23.40 1.70
N ARG A 386 -16.39 23.41 1.58
CA ARG A 386 -15.68 24.10 0.48
C ARG A 386 -16.13 23.57 -0.88
N ASP A 387 -16.21 22.26 -1.05
CA ASP A 387 -16.59 21.65 -2.33
C ASP A 387 -18.06 21.95 -2.69
N GLN A 388 -18.93 22.11 -1.69
CA GLN A 388 -20.31 22.58 -1.91
C GLN A 388 -20.37 24.06 -2.30
N ALA A 389 -19.57 24.93 -1.67
CA ALA A 389 -19.47 26.35 -2.02
C ALA A 389 -18.85 26.59 -3.41
N TRP A 390 -17.94 25.70 -3.85
CA TRP A 390 -17.42 25.73 -5.22
C TRP A 390 -18.48 25.35 -6.26
N LYS A 391 -19.36 24.40 -5.93
CA LYS A 391 -20.47 24.00 -6.80
C LYS A 391 -21.57 25.06 -6.88
N SER A 392 -21.76 25.88 -5.85
CA SER A 392 -22.77 26.95 -5.85
C SER A 392 -22.33 28.20 -6.63
N GLY A 393 -21.03 28.38 -6.87
CA GLY A 393 -20.48 29.56 -7.57
C GLY A 393 -20.47 30.84 -6.73
N GLU A 394 -20.73 30.75 -5.42
CA GLU A 394 -20.76 31.93 -4.54
C GLU A 394 -19.34 32.33 -4.09
N THR A 395 -18.82 33.41 -4.66
CA THR A 395 -17.45 33.91 -4.43
C THR A 395 -17.19 34.37 -2.98
N GLU A 396 -18.22 34.73 -2.23
CA GLU A 396 -18.09 35.19 -0.84
C GLU A 396 -17.89 34.02 0.13
N LEU A 397 -18.66 32.95 -0.02
CA LEU A 397 -18.44 31.68 0.69
C LEU A 397 -17.06 31.10 0.39
N GLN A 398 -16.62 31.16 -0.87
CA GLN A 398 -15.30 30.69 -1.28
C GLN A 398 -14.18 31.42 -0.51
N ARG A 399 -14.25 32.76 -0.39
CA ARG A 399 -13.27 33.55 0.38
C ARG A 399 -13.28 33.22 1.87
N MET A 400 -14.45 32.98 2.45
CA MET A 400 -14.56 32.60 3.86
C MET A 400 -13.87 31.25 4.15
N PHE A 401 -14.02 30.26 3.26
CA PHE A 401 -13.36 28.96 3.41
C PHE A 401 -11.84 29.04 3.22
N GLU A 402 -11.35 29.89 2.32
CA GLU A 402 -9.91 30.15 2.16
C GLU A 402 -9.30 30.73 3.45
N GLY A 403 -10.01 31.65 4.11
CA GLY A 403 -9.60 32.20 5.41
C GLY A 403 -9.55 31.14 6.52
N ALA A 404 -10.60 30.31 6.64
CA ALA A 404 -10.67 29.25 7.65
C ALA A 404 -9.59 28.17 7.46
N MET A 405 -9.26 27.80 6.22
CA MET A 405 -8.17 26.86 5.95
C MET A 405 -6.79 27.45 6.28
N ALA A 406 -6.58 28.75 6.05
CA ALA A 406 -5.33 29.40 6.45
C ALA A 406 -5.15 29.36 7.97
N GLU A 407 -6.20 29.70 8.73
CA GLU A 407 -6.18 29.69 10.20
C GLU A 407 -5.93 28.29 10.77
N LYS A 408 -6.63 27.26 10.28
CA LYS A 408 -6.39 25.86 10.69
C LYS A 408 -5.02 25.33 10.27
N GLY A 409 -4.50 25.78 9.13
CA GLY A 409 -3.12 25.50 8.72
C GLY A 409 -2.09 26.05 9.71
N TYR A 410 -2.32 27.26 10.24
CA TYR A 410 -1.46 27.87 11.26
C TYR A 410 -1.55 27.15 12.62
N GLU A 411 -2.74 26.76 13.08
CA GLU A 411 -2.92 25.99 14.32
C GLU A 411 -2.21 24.63 14.25
N PHE A 412 -2.33 23.94 13.12
CA PHE A 412 -1.67 22.66 12.90
C PHE A 412 -0.14 22.81 12.83
N TYR A 413 0.35 23.87 12.19
CA TYR A 413 1.77 24.20 12.17
C TYR A 413 2.31 24.50 13.57
N ALA A 414 1.57 25.22 14.41
CA ALA A 414 1.94 25.48 15.80
C ALA A 414 2.01 24.19 16.63
N GLN A 415 1.04 23.28 16.48
CA GLN A 415 1.06 21.97 17.14
C GLN A 415 2.23 21.07 16.69
N MET A 416 2.61 21.14 15.41
CA MET A 416 3.73 20.36 14.86
C MET A 416 5.09 20.93 15.22
N ARG A 417 5.20 22.27 15.36
CA ARG A 417 6.41 22.95 15.82
C ARG A 417 6.81 22.51 17.22
N ASP A 418 5.85 22.37 18.13
CA ASP A 418 6.10 21.91 19.50
C ASP A 418 6.52 20.44 19.57
N LYS A 419 6.28 19.65 18.51
CA LYS A 419 6.64 18.22 18.43
C LYS A 419 7.97 17.93 17.74
N ASN A 420 8.68 18.94 17.24
CA ASN A 420 9.99 18.80 16.58
C ASN A 420 10.01 17.86 15.34
N GLU A 421 8.87 17.66 14.67
CA GLU A 421 8.71 16.76 13.50
C GLU A 421 8.75 17.49 12.13
N SER A 422 9.20 18.75 12.10
CA SER A 422 8.87 19.67 11.01
C SER A 422 9.61 19.50 9.67
N SER A 423 10.69 18.71 9.58
CA SER A 423 11.58 18.74 8.40
C SER A 423 11.10 17.89 7.21
N ASN A 424 10.47 16.73 7.46
CA ASN A 424 10.12 15.79 6.38
C ASN A 424 8.76 16.08 5.73
N TRP A 425 7.83 16.68 6.48
CA TRP A 425 6.50 17.02 5.98
C TRP A 425 6.50 18.29 5.11
N TRP A 426 7.30 19.31 5.46
CA TRP A 426 7.42 20.55 4.67
C TRP A 426 7.91 20.27 3.23
N ASN A 427 8.83 19.32 3.06
CA ASN A 427 9.29 18.87 1.74
C ASN A 427 8.20 18.14 0.94
N SER A 428 7.23 17.52 1.61
CA SER A 428 6.08 16.86 0.96
C SER A 428 5.00 17.88 0.58
N LEU A 429 4.84 18.95 1.37
CA LEU A 429 3.86 20.00 1.10
C LEU A 429 4.32 20.99 0.02
N ILE A 430 5.62 21.29 -0.09
CA ILE A 430 6.18 22.03 -1.24
C ILE A 430 5.97 21.24 -2.54
N LYS A 431 6.09 19.91 -2.49
CA LYS A 431 5.85 19.04 -3.65
C LYS A 431 4.37 18.93 -4.02
N ALA A 432 3.46 19.03 -3.05
CA ALA A 432 2.01 18.95 -3.28
C ALA A 432 1.35 20.32 -3.60
N GLY A 433 1.90 21.42 -3.10
CA GLY A 433 1.35 22.78 -3.22
C GLY A 433 2.08 23.71 -4.21
N GLY A 434 3.13 23.21 -4.89
CA GLY A 434 4.00 24.00 -5.77
C GLY A 434 3.36 24.65 -7.00
N PHE A 435 2.04 24.51 -7.22
CA PHE A 435 1.35 25.08 -8.38
C PHE A 435 0.63 26.41 -8.09
N VAL A 436 0.44 26.83 -6.84
CA VAL A 436 -0.40 28.01 -6.51
C VAL A 436 0.37 29.23 -5.99
N LEU A 437 1.57 29.05 -5.42
CA LEU A 437 2.38 30.16 -4.88
C LEU A 437 3.37 30.79 -5.89
N GLY A 438 3.63 30.13 -7.02
CA GLY A 438 4.58 30.61 -8.03
C GLY A 438 4.10 31.79 -8.88
N SER A 439 2.80 32.07 -8.91
CA SER A 439 2.19 33.09 -9.77
C SER A 439 2.05 34.48 -9.13
N TYR A 440 2.38 34.64 -7.83
CA TYR A 440 2.20 35.93 -7.12
C TYR A 440 3.51 36.60 -6.64
N LEU A 441 4.67 35.95 -6.73
CA LEU A 441 5.96 36.50 -6.24
C LEU A 441 7.03 36.66 -7.32
N GLY A 442 6.64 36.76 -8.59
CA GLY A 442 7.53 37.13 -9.69
C GLY A 442 7.94 38.62 -9.67
N GLY A 443 8.69 39.03 -8.65
CA GLY A 443 9.28 40.36 -8.52
C GLY A 443 10.80 40.28 -8.41
N SER A 444 11.47 40.63 -9.51
CA SER A 444 12.89 41.00 -9.67
C SER A 444 13.92 40.71 -8.56
N GLY A 445 14.92 39.90 -8.91
CA GLY A 445 16.33 40.20 -8.67
C GLY A 445 16.98 39.63 -7.41
N GLY A 446 18.18 39.06 -7.59
CA GLY A 446 19.15 38.91 -6.50
C GLY A 446 19.66 37.48 -6.28
N SER A 447 20.75 37.14 -6.97
CA SER A 447 21.62 36.01 -6.68
C SER A 447 22.29 36.13 -5.30
N SER A 448 22.21 35.11 -4.46
CA SER A 448 23.31 34.78 -3.54
C SER A 448 23.19 33.35 -2.99
N SER A 449 24.28 32.62 -3.18
CA SER A 449 24.66 31.33 -2.64
C SER A 449 24.90 31.34 -1.13
N PHE A 450 24.24 30.44 -0.40
CA PHE A 450 24.57 29.90 0.93
C PHE A 450 23.79 28.57 1.04
N TRP A 451 24.37 27.39 1.29
CA TRP A 451 24.91 26.93 2.58
C TRP A 451 25.89 25.74 2.39
N THR A 452 26.97 25.76 3.19
CA THR A 452 27.60 24.60 3.82
C THR A 452 26.78 24.12 5.00
#